data_AF-A0A3C0USG4-F1
#
_entry.id   AF-A0A3C0USG4-F1
#
_cell.length_a   1.000
_cell.length_b   1.000
_cell.length_c   1.000
_cell.angle_alpha   90.00
_cell.angle_beta   90.00
_cell.angle_gamma   90.00
#
_symmetry.space_group_name_H-M   'P 1'
#
loop_
_entity.id
_entity.type
_entity.pdbx_description
1 polymer ?
#
loop_
_entity_poly.entity_id
_entity_poly.type
_entity_poly.pdbx_seq_one_letter_code
_entity_poly.pdbx_strand_id
1 'polypeptide(L)'
;MKTIILVLLTSGLGAFAQLRHYGTKEYSEFLKKLGDTEKIFTDAPKSIKQPITLSLTFVVLSKEITKDQLLKQIAILNEDFSNKTFENATNQNPHYKQLATDTEIRFYENFNLIEAYTEEKINFVVAQEYIKKMAIGGGKSIPIYIGDLEQTAGFAQLPGYSANNDAIFLHKDYCVGSQINNFHLGKTLTHLMGSYLGLGELWDCQDDGIADTPLMSVEHFDYEGGWSSCYRYIVETMPQNFMYNTQDKYLNMFTKGQKERMLKELSTRRYNLVTPIEEQSFRNYSNREYFRLPEFKNPPIDTVTPKKLDLPATLSLAFHIFYPKGGKPTITEEQIKKQIEVLNRDFGKPTPPDSTLGAHHYARLAADTEIQFCPKYSINYIETSLSDFTDLQAIKQPEKGGIAPQKGAINIWVADLKNSAGYAQLPGYSSKTDGIVLNQSYFLGVPQKEGQRFYSLGKTLTHLMGNFLGLIDLWGLDDCQDDGVLDTPLHSGPTLFKGKAISLCYSYIYEQMVSNFMDNSPDEILWMFTKGQKEKMLNELRTHRYDLITSSLCR
;
A
#
# COMPACT_ATOMS: atom_id res chain seq x y z
N MET A 1 -53.30 -2.38 -16.90
CA MET A 1 -53.59 -3.16 -15.68
C MET A 1 -52.78 -4.45 -15.75
N LYS A 2 -52.12 -4.79 -14.63
CA LYS A 2 -51.23 -5.93 -14.29
C LYS A 2 -51.36 -7.20 -15.16
N THR A 3 -50.28 -7.91 -15.50
CA THR A 3 -49.61 -8.84 -14.56
C THR A 3 -48.22 -9.26 -15.06
N ILE A 4 -47.26 -9.25 -14.14
CA ILE A 4 -45.86 -9.69 -14.26
C ILE A 4 -45.82 -11.21 -14.17
N ILE A 5 -45.10 -11.89 -15.08
CA ILE A 5 -44.72 -13.30 -14.94
C ILE A 5 -43.22 -13.36 -14.64
N LEU A 6 -42.92 -13.76 -13.42
CA LEU A 6 -41.59 -14.08 -12.89
C LEU A 6 -41.23 -15.50 -13.38
N VAL A 7 -40.14 -15.64 -14.14
CA VAL A 7 -39.55 -16.96 -14.46
C VAL A 7 -38.34 -17.17 -13.55
N LEU A 8 -38.52 -18.07 -12.59
CA LEU A 8 -37.46 -18.66 -11.78
C LEU A 8 -36.70 -19.68 -12.65
N LEU A 9 -35.40 -19.45 -12.83
CA LEU A 9 -34.43 -20.47 -13.19
C LEU A 9 -33.44 -20.61 -12.04
N THR A 10 -33.67 -21.62 -11.22
CA THR A 10 -32.75 -22.10 -10.18
C THR A 10 -31.68 -22.98 -10.82
N SER A 11 -30.43 -22.55 -10.81
CA SER A 11 -29.26 -23.42 -10.93
C SER A 11 -28.06 -22.76 -10.26
N GLY A 12 -27.56 -23.36 -9.17
CA GLY A 12 -26.23 -23.07 -8.62
C GLY A 12 -26.14 -22.12 -7.43
N LEU A 13 -27.04 -22.20 -6.44
CA LEU A 13 -26.75 -21.71 -5.09
C LEU A 13 -25.56 -22.50 -4.51
N GLY A 14 -24.36 -21.92 -4.57
CA GLY A 14 -23.16 -22.62 -4.14
C GLY A 14 -21.92 -21.74 -3.91
N ALA A 15 -22.09 -20.48 -3.50
CA ALA A 15 -21.11 -19.70 -2.73
C ALA A 15 -21.70 -18.31 -2.39
N PHE A 16 -22.74 -18.29 -1.56
CA PHE A 16 -23.13 -17.04 -0.90
C PHE A 16 -21.99 -16.64 0.03
N ALA A 17 -21.40 -15.46 -0.15
CA ALA A 17 -20.60 -14.83 0.90
C ALA A 17 -21.51 -14.68 2.12
N GLN A 18 -21.25 -15.48 3.16
CA GLN A 18 -21.93 -15.33 4.42
C GLN A 18 -21.47 -14.00 5.03
N LEU A 19 -22.40 -13.07 5.28
CA LEU A 19 -22.19 -12.05 6.31
C LEU A 19 -21.85 -12.81 7.60
N ARG A 20 -20.58 -12.74 8.03
CA ARG A 20 -20.19 -13.19 9.36
C ARG A 20 -19.90 -11.94 10.15
N HIS A 21 -20.72 -11.70 11.16
CA HIS A 21 -20.44 -10.63 12.11
C HIS A 21 -19.17 -10.99 12.87
N TYR A 22 -18.28 -10.01 12.89
CA TYR A 22 -17.07 -10.03 13.65
C TYR A 22 -17.38 -10.34 15.14
N GLY A 23 -16.72 -11.35 15.73
CA GLY A 23 -16.96 -11.81 17.10
C GLY A 23 -18.06 -12.87 17.30
N THR A 24 -18.67 -13.40 16.23
CA THR A 24 -19.60 -14.54 16.38
C THR A 24 -18.88 -15.87 16.45
N LYS A 25 -19.57 -16.86 17.06
CA LYS A 25 -19.07 -18.23 17.18
C LYS A 25 -18.74 -18.84 15.82
N GLU A 26 -19.51 -18.52 14.78
CA GLU A 26 -19.28 -19.00 13.42
C GLU A 26 -17.98 -18.44 12.82
N TYR A 27 -17.63 -17.17 13.07
CA TYR A 27 -16.36 -16.57 12.62
C TYR A 27 -15.15 -17.27 13.28
N SER A 28 -15.20 -17.47 14.61
CA SER A 28 -14.17 -18.18 15.36
C SER A 28 -14.00 -19.65 14.94
N GLU A 29 -15.08 -20.34 14.55
CA GLU A 29 -15.02 -21.72 14.04
C GLU A 29 -14.43 -21.84 12.64
N PHE A 30 -14.44 -20.77 11.84
CA PHE A 30 -13.79 -20.72 10.53
C PHE A 30 -12.29 -20.44 10.64
N LEU A 31 -11.87 -19.52 11.52
CA LEU A 31 -10.45 -19.30 11.81
C LEU A 31 -9.76 -20.57 12.32
N LYS A 32 -10.47 -21.39 13.12
CA LYS A 32 -10.00 -22.73 13.51
C LYS A 32 -9.73 -23.68 12.34
N LYS A 33 -10.35 -23.49 11.17
CA LYS A 33 -10.15 -24.31 9.97
C LYS A 33 -9.03 -23.80 9.05
N LEU A 34 -8.67 -22.52 9.15
CA LEU A 34 -7.47 -21.95 8.49
C LEU A 34 -6.20 -22.14 9.33
N GLY A 35 -6.35 -22.53 10.60
CA GLY A 35 -5.30 -22.80 11.57
C GLY A 35 -4.42 -24.03 11.32
N ASP A 36 -4.07 -24.33 10.06
CA ASP A 36 -2.96 -25.21 9.71
C ASP A 36 -1.78 -24.41 9.11
N THR A 37 -1.62 -23.17 9.56
CA THR A 37 -0.33 -22.48 9.56
C THR A 37 0.28 -22.45 10.97
N GLU A 38 0.08 -23.51 11.76
CA GLU A 38 1.06 -23.91 12.78
C GLU A 38 2.34 -24.42 12.09
N LYS A 39 3.08 -23.56 11.40
CA LYS A 39 4.48 -23.85 11.09
C LYS A 39 5.36 -23.41 12.26
N ILE A 40 5.51 -24.37 13.18
CA ILE A 40 6.61 -24.57 14.13
C ILE A 40 6.68 -23.54 15.27
N PHE A 41 5.81 -23.71 16.28
CA PHE A 41 6.11 -23.31 17.65
C PHE A 41 6.67 -24.54 18.38
N THR A 42 7.97 -24.58 18.65
CA THR A 42 8.59 -25.70 19.39
C THR A 42 8.45 -25.57 20.91
N ASP A 43 8.14 -24.36 21.40
CA ASP A 43 8.27 -24.03 22.81
C ASP A 43 6.89 -23.84 23.45
N ALA A 44 6.58 -24.66 24.47
CA ALA A 44 5.35 -24.53 25.24
C ALA A 44 5.31 -23.18 26.00
N PRO A 45 4.16 -22.49 26.07
CA PRO A 45 4.03 -21.21 26.76
C PRO A 45 4.33 -21.37 28.25
N LYS A 46 5.19 -20.49 28.78
CA LYS A 46 5.56 -20.43 30.19
C LYS A 46 4.57 -19.57 30.96
N SER A 47 4.37 -19.91 32.24
CA SER A 47 3.52 -19.10 33.13
C SER A 47 4.15 -17.72 33.38
N ILE A 48 3.36 -16.67 33.19
CA ILE A 48 3.74 -15.26 33.44
C ILE A 48 2.69 -14.62 34.36
N LYS A 49 3.15 -13.81 35.32
CA LYS A 49 2.26 -13.08 36.24
C LYS A 49 1.99 -11.69 35.68
N GLN A 50 0.71 -11.34 35.55
CA GLN A 50 0.25 -10.03 35.08
C GLN A 50 -0.07 -9.10 36.27
N PRO A 51 0.09 -7.78 36.15
CA PRO A 51 0.67 -7.07 35.00
C PRO A 51 2.20 -7.29 34.89
N ILE A 52 2.70 -7.31 33.65
CA ILE A 52 4.11 -7.50 33.31
C ILE A 52 4.77 -6.14 33.21
N THR A 53 5.95 -5.99 33.79
CA THR A 53 6.76 -4.77 33.64
C THR A 53 8.05 -5.09 32.89
N LEU A 54 8.25 -4.47 31.73
CA LEU A 54 9.39 -4.68 30.84
C LEU A 54 10.42 -3.57 31.04
N SER A 55 11.70 -3.94 31.09
CA SER A 55 12.81 -2.99 31.22
C SER A 55 13.24 -2.47 29.85
N LEU A 56 13.52 -1.17 29.74
CA LEU A 56 13.96 -0.54 28.49
C LEU A 56 15.43 -0.10 28.55
N THR A 57 16.12 -0.20 27.42
CA THR A 57 17.46 0.32 27.21
C THR A 57 17.43 1.25 26.01
N PHE A 58 17.50 2.56 26.24
CA PHE A 58 17.58 3.54 25.17
C PHE A 58 19.02 3.72 24.72
N VAL A 59 19.24 3.58 23.42
CA VAL A 59 20.49 3.92 22.74
C VAL A 59 20.26 5.19 21.94
N VAL A 60 20.74 6.31 22.46
CA VAL A 60 20.56 7.62 21.83
C VAL A 60 21.73 7.91 20.90
N LEU A 61 21.41 7.95 19.61
CA LEU A 61 22.33 8.20 18.51
C LEU A 61 22.27 9.66 18.02
N SER A 62 21.31 10.46 18.50
CA SER A 62 21.19 11.90 18.19
C SER A 62 21.33 12.76 19.45
N LYS A 63 22.10 13.84 19.37
CA LYS A 63 22.25 14.82 20.47
C LYS A 63 21.00 15.65 20.74
N GLU A 64 20.02 15.61 19.84
CA GLU A 64 18.77 16.37 19.95
C GLU A 64 17.79 15.75 20.95
N ILE A 65 17.96 14.46 21.27
CA ILE A 65 17.06 13.74 22.16
C ILE A 65 17.45 13.94 23.61
N THR A 66 16.50 14.38 24.43
CA THR A 66 16.72 14.64 25.85
C THR A 66 16.17 13.52 26.74
N LYS A 67 16.74 13.37 27.94
CA LYS A 67 16.23 12.42 28.93
C LYS A 67 14.77 12.68 29.33
N ASP A 68 14.35 13.94 29.39
CA ASP A 68 12.97 14.34 29.66
C ASP A 68 12.02 13.83 28.54
N GLN A 69 12.46 13.94 27.29
CA GLN A 69 11.73 13.41 26.14
C GLN A 69 11.56 11.89 26.22
N LEU A 70 12.60 11.15 26.65
CA LEU A 70 12.52 9.71 26.87
C LEU A 70 11.55 9.34 28.02
N LEU A 71 11.55 10.10 29.11
CA LEU A 71 10.60 9.88 30.21
C LEU A 71 9.16 10.10 29.76
N LYS A 72 8.90 11.17 29.00
CA LYS A 72 7.59 11.43 28.39
C LYS A 72 7.20 10.32 27.42
N GLN A 73 8.14 9.82 26.64
CA GLN A 73 7.92 8.71 25.71
C GLN A 73 7.47 7.43 26.43
N ILE A 74 8.07 7.10 27.58
CA ILE A 74 7.65 5.97 28.42
C ILE A 74 6.27 6.22 29.04
N ALA A 75 6.00 7.44 29.50
CA ALA A 75 4.71 7.78 30.08
C ALA A 75 3.57 7.57 29.06
N ILE A 76 3.73 8.07 27.83
CA ILE A 76 2.77 7.85 26.75
C ILE A 76 2.64 6.36 26.42
N LEU A 77 3.75 5.63 26.33
CA LEU A 77 3.74 4.20 26.04
C LEU A 77 2.94 3.42 27.11
N ASN A 78 3.10 3.78 28.39
CA ASN A 78 2.32 3.21 29.49
C ASN A 78 0.84 3.62 29.45
N GLU A 79 0.50 4.85 29.04
CA GLU A 79 -0.89 5.29 28.84
C GLU A 79 -1.58 4.49 27.72
N ASP A 80 -0.88 4.28 26.61
CA ASP A 80 -1.38 3.53 25.45
C ASP A 80 -1.62 2.06 25.79
N PHE A 81 -0.62 1.40 26.40
CA PHE A 81 -0.72 -0.01 26.79
C PHE A 81 -1.67 -0.25 27.98
N SER A 82 -2.05 0.79 28.72
CA SER A 82 -3.01 0.71 29.83
C SER A 82 -4.44 1.12 29.45
N ASN A 83 -4.72 1.34 28.15
CA ASN A 83 -6.02 1.77 27.64
C ASN A 83 -6.45 3.19 28.08
N LYS A 84 -5.61 3.93 28.81
CA LYS A 84 -5.95 5.28 29.28
C LYS A 84 -6.13 6.27 28.12
N THR A 85 -5.35 6.12 27.06
CA THR A 85 -5.50 6.93 25.84
C THR A 85 -6.88 6.74 25.23
N PHE A 86 -7.39 5.50 25.18
CA PHE A 86 -8.76 5.21 24.74
C PHE A 86 -9.81 5.82 25.66
N GLU A 87 -9.66 5.65 26.97
CA GLU A 87 -10.61 6.17 27.98
C GLU A 87 -10.77 7.69 27.89
N ASN A 88 -9.66 8.39 27.61
CA ASN A 88 -9.62 9.85 27.47
C ASN A 88 -9.94 10.34 26.04
N ALA A 89 -10.02 9.45 25.06
CA ALA A 89 -10.28 9.83 23.67
C ALA A 89 -11.71 10.34 23.48
N THR A 90 -11.86 11.45 22.77
CA THR A 90 -13.17 11.98 22.38
C THR A 90 -13.82 11.17 21.25
N ASN A 91 -13.02 10.42 20.49
CA ASN A 91 -13.42 9.68 19.30
C ASN A 91 -13.31 8.17 19.57
N GLN A 92 -14.22 7.61 20.36
CA GLN A 92 -14.34 6.16 20.55
C GLN A 92 -15.33 5.62 19.51
N ASN A 93 -14.88 4.80 18.54
CA ASN A 93 -15.80 4.20 17.57
C ASN A 93 -16.75 3.24 18.32
N PRO A 94 -18.09 3.43 18.23
CA PRO A 94 -19.06 2.55 18.89
C PRO A 94 -18.90 1.06 18.52
N HIS A 95 -18.43 0.76 17.32
CA HIS A 95 -18.23 -0.61 16.83
C HIS A 95 -17.06 -1.32 17.53
N TYR A 96 -15.95 -0.63 17.77
CA TYR A 96 -14.72 -1.22 18.32
C TYR A 96 -14.50 -0.95 19.80
N LYS A 97 -15.28 -0.06 20.42
CA LYS A 97 -15.12 0.33 21.82
C LYS A 97 -15.07 -0.85 22.80
N GLN A 98 -15.81 -1.92 22.52
CA GLN A 98 -15.84 -3.13 23.34
C GLN A 98 -14.59 -4.03 23.22
N LEU A 99 -13.75 -3.78 22.22
CA LEU A 99 -12.49 -4.48 21.98
C LEU A 99 -11.30 -3.78 22.63
N ALA A 100 -11.38 -2.47 22.86
CA ALA A 100 -10.35 -1.71 23.55
C ALA A 100 -10.06 -2.33 24.93
N THR A 101 -8.78 -2.55 25.25
CA THR A 101 -8.37 -3.29 26.44
C THR A 101 -7.11 -2.73 27.06
N ASP A 102 -6.98 -2.89 28.39
CA ASP A 102 -5.69 -2.82 29.07
C ASP A 102 -4.89 -4.09 28.72
N THR A 103 -3.70 -3.91 28.14
CA THR A 103 -2.81 -5.00 27.73
C THR A 103 -2.17 -5.72 28.93
N GLU A 104 -2.20 -5.10 30.12
CA GLU A 104 -1.47 -5.50 31.32
C GLU A 104 0.07 -5.59 31.13
N ILE A 105 0.59 -4.96 30.07
CA ILE A 105 2.02 -4.77 29.85
C ILE A 105 2.36 -3.32 30.22
N ARG A 106 3.45 -3.14 30.96
CA ARG A 106 3.97 -1.86 31.44
C ARG A 106 5.46 -1.77 31.16
N PHE A 107 5.97 -0.56 31.15
CA PHE A 107 7.37 -0.26 30.88
C PHE A 107 7.97 0.48 32.06
N TYR A 108 9.13 0.00 32.51
CA TYR A 108 9.80 0.54 33.69
C TYR A 108 10.41 1.91 33.39
N GLU A 109 10.08 2.92 34.19
CA GLU A 109 10.55 4.30 34.02
C GLU A 109 12.05 4.47 34.32
N ASN A 110 12.64 3.57 35.11
CA ASN A 110 14.08 3.55 35.36
C ASN A 110 14.79 2.73 34.26
N PHE A 111 14.92 3.34 33.09
CA PHE A 111 15.55 2.76 31.90
C PHE A 111 17.08 2.90 31.93
N ASN A 112 17.76 2.01 31.22
CA ASN A 112 19.17 2.17 30.91
C ASN A 112 19.33 3.16 29.75
N LEU A 113 20.31 4.07 29.84
CA LEU A 113 20.61 5.04 28.80
C LEU A 113 22.05 4.85 28.31
N ILE A 114 22.20 4.68 27.01
CA ILE A 114 23.48 4.61 26.31
C ILE A 114 23.51 5.77 25.32
N GLU A 115 24.48 6.66 25.45
CA GLU A 115 24.66 7.80 24.55
C GLU A 115 25.80 7.49 23.57
N ALA A 116 25.48 7.34 22.28
CA ALA A 116 26.39 6.90 21.24
C ALA A 116 26.17 7.71 19.95
N TYR A 117 26.30 9.03 20.07
CA TYR A 117 25.90 9.96 19.02
C TYR A 117 26.62 9.72 17.68
N THR A 118 25.89 9.87 16.59
CA THR A 118 26.41 9.85 15.21
C THR A 118 25.71 10.94 14.38
N GLU A 119 26.42 11.42 13.35
CA GLU A 119 25.87 12.31 12.31
C GLU A 119 25.47 11.49 11.05
N GLU A 120 25.74 10.19 11.05
CA GLU A 120 25.40 9.28 9.96
C GLU A 120 23.89 9.00 9.97
N LYS A 121 23.28 9.03 8.79
CA LYS A 121 21.90 8.59 8.63
C LYS A 121 21.81 7.06 8.67
N ILE A 122 20.80 6.57 9.38
CA ILE A 122 20.66 5.17 9.71
C ILE A 122 19.64 4.54 8.76
N ASN A 123 20.12 3.75 7.82
CA ASN A 123 19.29 2.80 7.08
C ASN A 123 19.36 1.40 7.72
N PHE A 124 18.61 0.45 7.17
CA PHE A 124 18.53 -0.91 7.72
C PHE A 124 19.89 -1.60 7.86
N VAL A 125 20.80 -1.42 6.89
CA VAL A 125 22.13 -2.05 6.93
C VAL A 125 22.96 -1.47 8.07
N VAL A 126 22.98 -0.15 8.20
CA VAL A 126 23.69 0.56 9.28
C VAL A 126 23.12 0.17 10.65
N ALA A 127 21.81 0.04 10.77
CA ALA A 127 21.15 -0.41 12.00
C ALA A 127 21.59 -1.82 12.44
N GLN A 128 21.68 -2.77 11.52
CA GLN A 128 22.20 -4.11 11.82
C GLN A 128 23.64 -4.08 12.33
N GLU A 129 24.47 -3.17 11.84
CA GLU A 129 25.83 -2.97 12.34
C GLU A 129 25.86 -2.40 13.76
N TYR A 130 24.98 -1.44 14.09
CA TYR A 130 24.84 -0.95 15.46
C TYR A 130 24.41 -2.06 16.41
N ILE A 131 23.43 -2.88 16.02
CA ILE A 131 22.95 -4.01 16.84
C ILE A 131 24.11 -4.99 17.12
N LYS A 132 24.84 -5.41 16.08
CA LYS A 132 25.99 -6.33 16.23
C LYS A 132 27.09 -5.76 17.12
N LYS A 133 27.43 -4.48 16.96
CA LYS A 133 28.52 -3.83 17.70
C LYS A 133 28.18 -3.65 19.18
N MET A 134 26.96 -3.24 19.49
CA MET A 134 26.55 -3.04 20.87
C MET A 134 26.25 -4.36 21.59
N ALA A 135 25.81 -5.38 20.85
CA ALA A 135 25.53 -6.73 21.36
C ALA A 135 24.61 -6.74 22.60
N ILE A 136 23.62 -5.84 22.60
CA ILE A 136 22.63 -5.69 23.68
C ILE A 136 21.30 -6.43 23.40
N GLY A 137 21.13 -6.96 22.18
CA GLY A 137 19.98 -7.77 21.80
C GLY A 137 19.90 -9.09 22.59
N GLY A 138 18.69 -9.57 22.85
CA GLY A 138 18.46 -10.84 23.53
C GLY A 138 18.65 -10.81 25.05
N GLY A 139 18.93 -9.63 25.61
CA GLY A 139 19.02 -9.41 27.06
C GLY A 139 17.66 -9.40 27.78
N LYS A 140 17.64 -9.02 29.06
CA LYS A 140 16.40 -8.83 29.86
C LYS A 140 15.72 -7.47 29.63
N SER A 141 16.26 -6.65 28.74
CA SER A 141 15.76 -5.31 28.43
C SER A 141 15.59 -5.15 26.92
N ILE A 142 14.56 -4.42 26.52
CA ILE A 142 14.27 -4.09 25.12
C ILE A 142 15.18 -2.94 24.68
N PRO A 143 16.07 -3.12 23.70
CA PRO A 143 16.91 -2.06 23.19
C PRO A 143 16.16 -1.21 22.16
N ILE A 144 16.13 0.11 22.39
CA ILE A 144 15.47 1.11 21.53
C ILE A 144 16.53 2.11 21.08
N TYR A 145 16.87 2.07 19.80
CA TYR A 145 17.82 2.99 19.15
C TYR A 145 17.07 4.21 18.61
N ILE A 146 17.53 5.41 18.93
CA ILE A 146 16.92 6.66 18.47
C ILE A 146 17.95 7.49 17.72
N GLY A 147 17.70 7.75 16.44
CA GLY A 147 18.63 8.48 15.57
C GLY A 147 17.96 9.08 14.33
N ASP A 148 18.76 9.60 13.41
CA ASP A 148 18.30 10.12 12.12
C ASP A 148 18.19 8.95 11.13
N LEU A 149 16.98 8.50 10.83
CA LEU A 149 16.73 7.32 9.99
C LEU A 149 16.46 7.73 8.54
N GLU A 150 16.93 6.93 7.58
CA GLU A 150 16.64 7.20 6.17
C GLU A 150 15.27 6.65 5.76
N GLN A 151 14.40 7.54 5.28
CA GLN A 151 13.15 7.19 4.56
C GLN A 151 12.12 6.39 5.37
N THR A 152 12.26 6.32 6.70
CA THR A 152 11.29 5.64 7.58
C THR A 152 11.19 6.32 8.94
N ALA A 153 10.01 6.23 9.55
CA ALA A 153 9.75 6.65 10.93
C ALA A 153 10.37 5.70 11.96
N GLY A 154 10.60 4.44 11.57
CA GLY A 154 11.21 3.42 12.41
C GLY A 154 10.94 2.01 11.92
N PHE A 155 11.55 1.04 12.58
CA PHE A 155 11.31 -0.39 12.35
C PHE A 155 11.61 -1.17 13.62
N ALA A 156 10.94 -2.32 13.77
CA ALA A 156 11.12 -3.21 14.91
C ALA A 156 11.45 -4.62 14.43
N GLN A 157 12.34 -5.29 15.15
CA GLN A 157 12.62 -6.70 14.91
C GLN A 157 11.40 -7.54 15.35
N LEU A 158 10.73 -8.16 14.38
CA LEU A 158 9.62 -9.08 14.66
C LEU A 158 10.10 -10.34 15.41
N PRO A 159 9.26 -10.96 16.24
CA PRO A 159 9.57 -12.24 16.89
C PRO A 159 9.88 -13.34 15.86
N GLY A 160 10.78 -14.27 16.22
CA GLY A 160 11.17 -15.41 15.37
C GLY A 160 12.51 -15.26 14.65
N TYR A 161 13.12 -14.07 14.71
CA TYR A 161 14.49 -13.83 14.27
C TYR A 161 15.48 -14.00 15.44
N SER A 162 16.79 -14.02 15.14
CA SER A 162 17.83 -14.21 16.16
C SER A 162 17.70 -13.16 17.28
N ALA A 163 17.74 -13.62 18.53
CA ALA A 163 17.72 -12.74 19.70
C ALA A 163 18.86 -11.71 19.68
N ASN A 164 19.97 -11.99 18.99
CA ASN A 164 21.09 -11.05 18.88
C ASN A 164 20.76 -9.82 18.01
N ASN A 165 19.75 -9.90 17.14
CA ASN A 165 19.32 -8.81 16.25
C ASN A 165 18.11 -8.04 16.80
N ASP A 166 17.71 -8.36 18.03
CA ASP A 166 16.47 -7.94 18.63
C ASP A 166 16.54 -6.48 19.08
N ALA A 167 15.86 -5.58 18.37
CA ALA A 167 15.85 -4.14 18.66
C ALA A 167 14.68 -3.40 18.02
N ILE A 168 14.42 -2.19 18.53
CA ILE A 168 13.56 -1.18 17.91
C ILE A 168 14.44 -0.02 17.47
N PHE A 169 14.21 0.50 16.27
CA PHE A 169 14.81 1.74 15.78
C PHE A 169 13.71 2.77 15.54
N LEU A 170 13.87 3.96 16.12
CA LEU A 170 12.93 5.07 16.03
C LEU A 170 13.63 6.31 15.47
N HIS A 171 13.00 6.97 14.51
CA HIS A 171 13.47 8.23 13.99
C HIS A 171 13.28 9.34 15.04
N LYS A 172 14.31 10.16 15.26
CA LYS A 172 14.34 11.24 16.28
C LYS A 172 13.13 12.19 16.17
N ASP A 173 12.74 12.53 14.94
CA ASP A 173 11.62 13.42 14.66
C ASP A 173 10.23 12.83 14.98
N TYR A 174 10.12 11.56 15.34
CA TYR A 174 8.85 10.91 15.73
C TYR A 174 8.76 10.66 17.25
N CYS A 175 9.75 11.12 18.02
CA CYS A 175 9.69 11.11 19.47
C CYS A 175 8.70 12.16 19.99
N VAL A 176 8.15 11.95 21.19
CA VAL A 176 7.25 12.92 21.85
C VAL A 176 7.82 14.34 21.83
N GLY A 177 7.02 15.33 21.43
CA GLY A 177 7.41 16.75 21.48
C GLY A 177 8.39 17.19 20.38
N SER A 178 8.62 16.37 19.36
CA SER A 178 9.33 16.75 18.15
C SER A 178 8.54 17.78 17.31
N GLN A 179 9.17 18.29 16.24
CA GLN A 179 8.58 19.30 15.37
C GLN A 179 7.73 18.70 14.23
N ILE A 180 7.62 17.37 14.13
CA ILE A 180 6.85 16.75 13.06
C ILE A 180 5.35 16.95 13.29
N ASN A 181 4.67 17.54 12.31
CA ASN A 181 3.23 17.73 12.42
C ASN A 181 2.52 16.38 12.44
N ASN A 182 1.51 16.25 13.32
CA ASN A 182 0.65 15.08 13.47
C ASN A 182 1.27 13.77 14.01
N PHE A 183 2.60 13.67 14.14
CA PHE A 183 3.29 12.45 14.60
C PHE A 183 4.25 12.67 15.78
N HIS A 184 3.99 13.69 16.60
CA HIS A 184 4.83 14.13 17.72
C HIS A 184 4.26 13.76 19.11
N LEU A 185 3.23 12.93 19.19
CA LEU A 185 2.66 12.47 20.47
C LEU A 185 3.24 11.13 20.91
N GLY A 186 4.21 10.59 20.17
CA GLY A 186 4.95 9.38 20.53
C GLY A 186 4.29 8.07 20.13
N LYS A 187 3.24 8.10 19.28
CA LYS A 187 2.51 6.89 18.88
C LYS A 187 3.31 5.98 17.96
N THR A 188 4.29 6.52 17.24
CA THR A 188 5.23 5.71 16.45
C THR A 188 5.96 4.69 17.32
N LEU A 189 6.42 5.06 18.53
CA LEU A 189 7.04 4.06 19.41
C LEU A 189 6.01 3.03 19.91
N THR A 190 4.78 3.45 20.19
CA THR A 190 3.69 2.54 20.57
C THR A 190 3.44 1.49 19.48
N HIS A 191 3.36 1.93 18.22
CA HIS A 191 3.25 1.06 17.04
C HIS A 191 4.43 0.07 16.96
N LEU A 192 5.67 0.59 16.98
CA LEU A 192 6.88 -0.23 16.87
C LEU A 192 7.02 -1.23 18.04
N MET A 193 6.60 -0.84 19.24
CA MET A 193 6.58 -1.73 20.40
C MET A 193 5.54 -2.84 20.22
N GLY A 194 4.38 -2.54 19.64
CA GLY A 194 3.40 -3.56 19.23
C GLY A 194 4.00 -4.56 18.25
N SER A 195 4.66 -4.07 17.18
CA SER A 195 5.35 -4.93 16.20
C SER A 195 6.44 -5.78 16.84
N TYR A 196 7.26 -5.19 17.71
CA TYR A 196 8.29 -5.89 18.48
C TYR A 196 7.68 -7.03 19.32
N LEU A 197 6.51 -6.79 19.92
CA LEU A 197 5.74 -7.78 20.69
C LEU A 197 4.85 -8.67 19.81
N GLY A 198 5.08 -8.71 18.50
CA GLY A 198 4.51 -9.70 17.59
C GLY A 198 3.16 -9.35 16.97
N LEU A 199 2.75 -8.09 17.05
CA LEU A 199 1.64 -7.59 16.24
C LEU A 199 2.09 -7.40 14.80
N GLY A 200 1.26 -7.83 13.85
CA GLY A 200 1.53 -7.66 12.43
C GLY A 200 1.14 -6.27 11.94
N GLU A 201 1.64 -5.93 10.75
CA GLU A 201 1.04 -4.89 9.92
C GLU A 201 -0.37 -5.33 9.53
N LEU A 202 -1.31 -4.38 9.49
CA LEU A 202 -2.73 -4.69 9.28
C LEU A 202 -3.16 -4.58 7.81
N TRP A 203 -2.24 -4.32 6.88
CA TRP A 203 -2.49 -4.00 5.47
C TRP A 203 -2.05 -5.12 4.49
N ASP A 204 -2.18 -4.86 3.18
CA ASP A 204 -1.91 -5.80 2.07
C ASP A 204 -2.69 -7.12 2.15
N CYS A 205 -3.83 -7.09 2.82
CA CYS A 205 -4.64 -8.25 3.14
C CYS A 205 -3.87 -9.34 3.88
N GLN A 206 -2.82 -9.00 4.60
CA GLN A 206 -2.10 -9.98 5.39
C GLN A 206 -2.84 -10.26 6.70
N ASP A 207 -3.23 -11.52 6.91
CA ASP A 207 -3.77 -11.97 8.20
C ASP A 207 -2.66 -11.94 9.24
N ASP A 208 -2.80 -11.05 10.22
CA ASP A 208 -1.90 -10.92 11.36
C ASP A 208 -2.09 -12.08 12.37
N GLY A 209 -3.07 -12.96 12.13
CA GLY A 209 -3.44 -14.10 12.94
C GLY A 209 -4.18 -13.69 14.22
N ILE A 210 -4.66 -12.44 14.29
CA ILE A 210 -5.40 -11.91 15.40
C ILE A 210 -6.83 -11.77 14.91
N ALA A 211 -7.72 -12.61 15.45
CA ALA A 211 -9.12 -12.55 15.07
C ALA A 211 -9.60 -11.11 15.17
N ASP A 212 -9.21 -10.42 16.23
CA ASP A 212 -9.47 -9.04 16.68
C ASP A 212 -9.55 -7.83 15.74
N THR A 213 -8.77 -7.95 14.67
CA THR A 213 -8.21 -6.82 13.94
C THR A 213 -8.71 -6.91 12.51
N PRO A 214 -9.30 -5.83 11.97
CA PRO A 214 -9.79 -5.87 10.60
C PRO A 214 -8.60 -5.95 9.64
N LEU A 215 -8.67 -6.91 8.72
CA LEU A 215 -7.80 -7.05 7.57
C LEU A 215 -7.94 -5.83 6.65
N MET A 216 -6.84 -5.15 6.38
CA MET A 216 -6.82 -3.97 5.51
C MET A 216 -6.23 -4.31 4.14
N SER A 217 -6.84 -3.82 3.06
CA SER A 217 -6.28 -3.98 1.72
C SER A 217 -5.10 -3.05 1.45
N VAL A 218 -5.01 -1.92 2.16
CA VAL A 218 -3.91 -0.96 2.05
C VAL A 218 -3.61 -0.27 3.39
N GLU A 219 -2.45 0.39 3.45
CA GLU A 219 -2.06 1.25 4.57
C GLU A 219 -3.05 2.40 4.81
N HIS A 220 -3.32 2.70 6.08
CA HIS A 220 -4.32 3.69 6.46
C HIS A 220 -3.67 4.90 7.13
N PHE A 221 -3.80 6.08 6.52
CA PHE A 221 -3.20 7.33 7.00
C PHE A 221 -4.23 8.37 7.47
N ASP A 222 -5.50 8.22 7.08
CA ASP A 222 -6.58 9.14 7.45
C ASP A 222 -7.31 8.67 8.71
N TYR A 223 -8.12 9.54 9.30
CA TYR A 223 -8.95 9.24 10.47
C TYR A 223 -10.41 8.94 10.10
N GLU A 224 -10.84 9.32 8.89
CA GLU A 224 -12.16 8.96 8.39
C GLU A 224 -12.20 7.44 8.21
N GLY A 225 -13.02 6.75 9.01
CA GLY A 225 -13.23 5.32 8.86
C GLY A 225 -13.81 5.02 7.47
N GLY A 226 -13.39 3.91 6.89
CA GLY A 226 -13.86 3.42 5.60
C GLY A 226 -14.20 1.94 5.65
N TRP A 227 -14.09 1.31 4.48
CA TRP A 227 -14.32 -0.11 4.29
C TRP A 227 -13.11 -0.70 3.59
N SER A 228 -12.53 -1.75 4.17
CA SER A 228 -11.49 -2.55 3.53
C SER A 228 -12.10 -3.82 2.95
N SER A 229 -11.61 -4.28 1.79
CA SER A 229 -12.02 -5.57 1.25
C SER A 229 -10.88 -6.54 0.97
N CYS A 230 -10.66 -7.46 1.91
CA CYS A 230 -9.67 -8.52 1.78
C CYS A 230 -10.31 -9.87 1.48
N TYR A 231 -9.78 -10.58 0.47
CA TYR A 231 -10.14 -11.95 0.09
C TYR A 231 -11.65 -12.27 -0.01
N ARG A 232 -12.51 -11.26 -0.31
CA ARG A 232 -14.00 -11.26 -0.42
C ARG A 232 -14.80 -10.77 0.81
N TYR A 233 -14.16 -10.15 1.80
CA TYR A 233 -14.84 -9.64 3.00
C TYR A 233 -14.75 -8.12 3.09
N ILE A 234 -15.89 -7.44 3.25
CA ILE A 234 -15.91 -6.03 3.62
C ILE A 234 -15.84 -5.92 5.15
N VAL A 235 -14.83 -5.21 5.66
CA VAL A 235 -14.69 -4.88 7.07
C VAL A 235 -14.58 -3.37 7.23
N GLU A 236 -15.28 -2.81 8.22
CA GLU A 236 -15.04 -1.42 8.62
C GLU A 236 -13.58 -1.31 9.09
N THR A 237 -12.92 -0.22 8.75
CA THR A 237 -11.53 0.03 9.13
C THR A 237 -11.46 0.46 10.60
N MET A 238 -10.35 0.20 11.28
CA MET A 238 -10.12 0.62 12.67
C MET A 238 -9.01 1.69 12.77
N PRO A 239 -9.23 2.93 12.28
CA PRO A 239 -8.21 4.00 12.27
C PRO A 239 -7.66 4.41 13.64
N GLN A 240 -8.33 3.94 14.70
CA GLN A 240 -8.01 4.17 16.11
C GLN A 240 -6.97 3.17 16.65
N ASN A 241 -6.69 2.09 15.94
CA ASN A 241 -5.77 1.04 16.38
C ASN A 241 -4.32 1.52 16.29
N PHE A 242 -3.51 1.33 17.34
CA PHE A 242 -2.09 1.74 17.32
C PHE A 242 -1.24 1.08 16.23
N MET A 243 -1.70 -0.03 15.65
CA MET A 243 -1.03 -0.69 14.53
C MET A 243 -1.37 -0.08 13.15
N TYR A 244 -2.04 1.08 13.10
CA TYR A 244 -2.29 1.85 11.87
C TYR A 244 -1.26 2.97 11.67
N ASN A 245 -1.18 3.50 10.45
CA ASN A 245 -0.37 4.68 10.10
C ASN A 245 -1.14 6.01 10.24
N THR A 246 -2.31 5.99 10.88
CA THR A 246 -3.13 7.18 11.16
C THR A 246 -2.35 8.19 12.01
N GLN A 247 -2.64 9.48 11.85
CA GLN A 247 -2.07 10.55 12.69
C GLN A 247 -2.26 10.28 14.19
N ASP A 248 -1.24 10.59 14.99
CA ASP A 248 -1.14 10.24 16.41
C ASP A 248 -2.37 10.57 17.24
N LYS A 249 -3.01 11.72 16.97
CA LYS A 249 -4.16 12.21 17.74
C LYS A 249 -5.41 11.33 17.63
N TYR A 250 -5.46 10.42 16.65
CA TYR A 250 -6.59 9.50 16.46
C TYR A 250 -6.28 8.08 16.92
N LEU A 251 -5.01 7.73 17.07
CA LEU A 251 -4.56 6.43 17.58
C LEU A 251 -4.78 6.37 19.09
N ASN A 252 -5.56 5.38 19.55
CA ASN A 252 -5.93 5.31 20.96
C ASN A 252 -6.17 3.90 21.53
N MET A 253 -6.15 2.81 20.75
CA MET A 253 -6.47 1.48 21.28
C MET A 253 -5.61 0.33 20.75
N PHE A 254 -5.42 -0.67 21.62
CA PHE A 254 -5.17 -2.06 21.24
C PHE A 254 -6.43 -2.89 21.50
N THR A 255 -6.59 -3.99 20.77
CA THR A 255 -7.71 -4.94 20.92
C THR A 255 -7.38 -6.08 21.89
N LYS A 256 -8.37 -6.90 22.27
CA LYS A 256 -8.22 -8.02 23.22
C LYS A 256 -7.31 -9.12 22.67
N GLY A 257 -7.49 -9.47 21.41
CA GLY A 257 -6.64 -10.42 20.69
C GLY A 257 -5.22 -9.89 20.47
N GLN A 258 -5.03 -8.57 20.26
CA GLN A 258 -3.68 -7.97 20.23
C GLN A 258 -2.98 -8.14 21.58
N LYS A 259 -3.68 -7.91 22.69
CA LYS A 259 -3.16 -8.24 24.04
C LYS A 259 -2.77 -9.72 24.12
N GLU A 260 -3.66 -10.63 23.74
CA GLU A 260 -3.42 -12.08 23.83
C GLU A 260 -2.19 -12.49 23.00
N ARG A 261 -2.02 -11.93 21.80
CA ARG A 261 -0.85 -12.17 20.95
C ARG A 261 0.44 -11.69 21.62
N MET A 262 0.46 -10.48 22.16
CA MET A 262 1.65 -9.95 22.85
C MET A 262 2.01 -10.79 24.09
N LEU A 263 1.02 -11.21 24.89
CA LEU A 263 1.24 -12.09 26.04
C LEU A 263 1.73 -13.48 25.63
N LYS A 264 1.27 -14.00 24.48
CA LYS A 264 1.78 -15.24 23.90
C LYS A 264 3.25 -15.11 23.50
N GLU A 265 3.65 -14.01 22.87
CA GLU A 265 5.07 -13.76 22.55
C GLU A 265 5.94 -13.70 23.81
N LEU A 266 5.48 -12.98 24.83
CA LEU A 266 6.18 -12.84 26.12
C LEU A 266 6.26 -14.15 26.92
N SER A 267 5.28 -15.04 26.81
CA SER A 267 5.34 -16.38 27.45
C SER A 267 6.14 -17.41 26.66
N THR A 268 6.48 -17.12 25.40
CA THR A 268 7.20 -18.05 24.51
C THR A 268 8.55 -17.48 24.09
N ARG A 269 8.61 -16.86 22.91
CA ARG A 269 9.83 -16.40 22.24
C ARG A 269 10.56 -15.29 22.97
N ARG A 270 9.86 -14.48 23.77
CA ARG A 270 10.39 -13.31 24.48
C ARG A 270 10.38 -13.47 26.00
N TYR A 271 10.37 -14.70 26.50
CA TYR A 271 10.32 -14.98 27.95
C TYR A 271 11.51 -14.44 28.74
N ASN A 272 12.67 -14.26 28.10
CA ASN A 272 13.83 -13.59 28.67
C ASN A 272 13.49 -12.20 29.24
N LEU A 273 12.55 -11.48 28.63
CA LEU A 273 12.12 -10.14 29.09
C LEU A 273 11.27 -10.17 30.36
N VAL A 274 10.65 -11.31 30.69
CA VAL A 274 9.73 -11.48 31.82
C VAL A 274 10.40 -12.15 33.02
N THR A 275 11.58 -12.75 32.84
CA THR A 275 12.32 -13.39 33.94
C THR A 275 12.76 -12.37 34.99
N PRO A 276 12.47 -12.60 36.30
CA PRO A 276 12.94 -11.73 37.37
C PRO A 276 14.46 -11.51 37.31
N ILE A 277 14.89 -10.32 37.69
CA ILE A 277 16.30 -10.04 37.93
C ILE A 277 16.65 -10.78 39.22
N GLU A 278 17.31 -11.95 39.12
CA GLU A 278 18.25 -12.31 40.17
C GLU A 278 19.30 -11.21 40.17
N GLU A 279 19.50 -10.57 41.33
CA GLU A 279 20.57 -9.57 41.56
C GLU A 279 21.95 -10.20 41.29
N GLN A 280 22.32 -10.39 40.03
CA GLN A 280 23.65 -10.84 39.66
C GLN A 280 24.17 -10.05 38.45
N SER A 281 25.05 -9.11 38.81
CA SER A 281 26.04 -8.45 37.96
C SER A 281 25.52 -7.63 36.78
N PHE A 282 25.05 -6.42 37.08
CA PHE A 282 25.19 -5.31 36.14
C PHE A 282 26.68 -5.11 35.86
N ARG A 283 27.17 -5.59 34.71
CA ARG A 283 28.42 -5.06 34.15
C ARG A 283 28.15 -3.61 33.79
N ASN A 284 28.66 -2.70 34.63
CA ASN A 284 28.81 -1.29 34.33
C ASN A 284 29.51 -1.14 32.97
N TYR A 285 28.76 -0.91 31.90
CA TYR A 285 29.28 -0.30 30.68
C TYR A 285 29.40 1.21 30.91
N SER A 286 30.18 1.58 31.91
CA SER A 286 30.66 2.94 32.14
C SER A 286 32.13 3.00 31.77
N ASN A 287 32.49 2.64 30.54
CA ASN A 287 33.80 2.98 30.00
C ASN A 287 33.61 3.69 28.66
N ARG A 288 33.88 5.00 28.74
CA ARG A 288 34.00 5.93 27.62
C ARG A 288 35.13 5.47 26.70
N GLU A 289 34.79 4.94 25.54
CA GLU A 289 35.64 5.11 24.35
C GLU A 289 34.73 5.53 23.20
N TYR A 290 34.94 6.76 22.72
CA TYR A 290 34.36 7.25 21.48
C TYR A 290 34.93 6.42 20.33
N PHE A 291 34.19 5.41 19.88
CA PHE A 291 34.51 4.70 18.64
C PHE A 291 34.25 5.63 17.45
N ARG A 292 35.31 6.21 16.88
CA ARG A 292 35.28 6.75 15.52
C ARG A 292 35.31 5.58 14.55
N LEU A 293 34.24 5.39 13.79
CA LEU A 293 34.18 4.39 12.73
C LEU A 293 35.11 4.79 11.57
N PRO A 294 35.85 3.85 10.95
CA PRO A 294 36.58 4.11 9.72
C PRO A 294 35.61 4.30 8.55
N GLU A 295 35.96 5.17 7.59
CA GLU A 295 35.22 5.34 6.35
C GLU A 295 35.12 4.02 5.57
N PHE A 296 33.89 3.55 5.33
CA PHE A 296 33.62 2.39 4.49
C PHE A 296 33.21 2.84 3.09
N LYS A 297 33.83 2.24 2.07
CA LYS A 297 33.35 2.26 0.68
C LYS A 297 32.46 1.04 0.44
N ASN A 298 31.23 1.27 0.00
CA ASN A 298 30.21 0.25 -0.21
C ASN A 298 30.62 -0.80 -1.27
N PRO A 299 30.41 -2.11 -1.03
CA PRO A 299 30.24 -3.09 -2.09
C PRO A 299 28.79 -3.03 -2.65
N PRO A 300 28.54 -3.50 -3.89
CA PRO A 300 27.22 -3.39 -4.52
C PRO A 300 26.26 -4.45 -3.95
N ILE A 301 25.05 -4.01 -3.60
CA ILE A 301 23.91 -4.84 -3.19
C ILE A 301 22.78 -4.63 -4.22
N ASP A 302 22.29 -5.71 -4.82
CA ASP A 302 21.08 -5.73 -5.66
C ASP A 302 19.81 -5.73 -4.77
N THR A 303 19.53 -4.57 -4.17
CA THR A 303 18.21 -4.21 -3.65
C THR A 303 17.63 -3.17 -4.59
N VAL A 304 16.39 -3.34 -5.07
CA VAL A 304 15.69 -2.27 -5.79
C VAL A 304 15.33 -1.19 -4.76
N THR A 305 16.30 -0.33 -4.44
CA THR A 305 16.09 0.88 -3.67
C THR A 305 15.13 1.77 -4.46
N PRO A 306 14.01 2.25 -3.89
CA PRO A 306 13.13 3.19 -4.57
C PRO A 306 13.95 4.35 -5.09
N LYS A 307 13.99 4.52 -6.42
CA LYS A 307 14.83 5.58 -6.99
C LYS A 307 14.18 6.93 -6.73
N LYS A 308 15.02 7.94 -6.44
CA LYS A 308 14.56 9.32 -6.33
C LYS A 308 13.79 9.70 -7.60
N LEU A 309 12.53 10.08 -7.42
CA LEU A 309 11.65 10.53 -8.47
C LEU A 309 11.45 12.04 -8.34
N ASP A 310 11.96 12.79 -9.31
CA ASP A 310 11.66 14.20 -9.41
C ASP A 310 10.23 14.34 -9.97
N LEU A 311 9.43 15.18 -9.31
CA LEU A 311 8.03 15.44 -9.69
C LEU A 311 7.92 16.81 -10.39
N PRO A 312 7.11 16.93 -11.46
CA PRO A 312 6.32 15.86 -12.08
C PRO A 312 7.18 14.83 -12.83
N ALA A 313 6.83 13.55 -12.71
CA ALA A 313 7.49 12.45 -13.39
C ALA A 313 7.19 12.50 -14.88
N THR A 314 8.20 12.78 -15.71
CA THR A 314 8.01 12.90 -17.16
C THR A 314 8.45 11.64 -17.90
N LEU A 315 7.52 11.01 -18.63
CA LEU A 315 7.70 9.70 -19.26
C LEU A 315 7.70 9.81 -20.79
N SER A 316 8.63 9.12 -21.45
CA SER A 316 8.69 9.05 -22.92
C SER A 316 7.75 8.00 -23.48
N LEU A 317 7.20 8.25 -24.66
CA LEU A 317 6.30 7.31 -25.36
C LEU A 317 6.93 6.82 -26.67
N ALA A 318 6.62 5.58 -27.03
CA ALA A 318 6.95 4.98 -28.32
C ALA A 318 5.70 4.33 -28.94
N PHE A 319 5.23 4.87 -30.06
CA PHE A 319 4.05 4.38 -30.76
C PHE A 319 4.45 3.42 -31.89
N HIS A 320 3.85 2.23 -31.92
CA HIS A 320 4.07 1.20 -32.93
C HIS A 320 2.74 0.94 -33.66
N ILE A 321 2.54 1.59 -34.81
CA ILE A 321 1.28 1.61 -35.55
C ILE A 321 1.31 0.52 -36.63
N PHE A 322 0.51 -0.52 -36.44
CA PHE A 322 0.37 -1.62 -37.40
C PHE A 322 -0.72 -1.33 -38.42
N TYR A 323 -0.44 -1.64 -39.68
CA TYR A 323 -1.41 -1.49 -40.77
C TYR A 323 -1.29 -2.64 -41.78
N PRO A 324 -2.39 -3.00 -42.47
CA PRO A 324 -2.40 -4.13 -43.39
C PRO A 324 -1.50 -3.90 -44.59
N LYS A 325 -0.87 -4.98 -45.07
CA LYS A 325 -0.02 -4.98 -46.26
C LYS A 325 -0.75 -4.45 -47.50
N GLY A 326 -0.13 -3.50 -48.20
CA GLY A 326 -0.71 -2.75 -49.32
C GLY A 326 -1.69 -1.64 -48.92
N GLY A 327 -1.91 -1.44 -47.61
CA GLY A 327 -2.75 -0.38 -47.05
C GLY A 327 -1.97 0.88 -46.67
N LYS A 328 -2.64 1.77 -45.93
CA LYS A 328 -2.04 2.96 -45.30
C LYS A 328 -2.32 2.93 -43.80
N PRO A 329 -1.45 3.52 -42.97
CA PRO A 329 -1.72 3.68 -41.53
C PRO A 329 -3.03 4.44 -41.29
N THR A 330 -3.87 3.90 -40.40
CA THR A 330 -5.11 4.57 -39.96
C THR A 330 -4.83 5.75 -39.05
N ILE A 331 -3.75 5.67 -38.26
CA ILE A 331 -3.38 6.67 -37.26
C ILE A 331 -2.31 7.60 -37.82
N THR A 332 -2.53 8.90 -37.73
CA THR A 332 -1.59 9.94 -38.16
C THR A 332 -0.78 10.48 -36.99
N GLU A 333 0.36 11.11 -37.28
CA GLU A 333 1.16 11.81 -36.25
C GLU A 333 0.35 12.91 -35.54
N GLU A 334 -0.55 13.59 -36.24
CA GLU A 334 -1.43 14.61 -35.63
C GLU A 334 -2.39 13.99 -34.60
N GLN A 335 -2.96 12.83 -34.90
CA GLN A 335 -3.80 12.09 -33.93
C GLN A 335 -2.97 11.66 -32.72
N ILE A 336 -1.72 11.22 -32.91
CA ILE A 336 -0.81 10.89 -31.80
C ILE A 336 -0.54 12.12 -30.93
N LYS A 337 -0.24 13.29 -31.51
CA LYS A 337 -0.05 14.54 -30.74
C LYS A 337 -1.26 14.86 -29.88
N LYS A 338 -2.46 14.82 -30.46
CA LYS A 338 -3.72 15.07 -29.74
C LYS A 338 -3.98 14.03 -28.64
N GLN A 339 -3.62 12.77 -28.87
CA GLN A 339 -3.75 11.72 -27.87
C GLN A 339 -2.81 11.95 -26.68
N ILE A 340 -1.58 12.44 -26.92
CA ILE A 340 -0.64 12.83 -25.86
C ILE A 340 -1.15 14.04 -25.06
N GLU A 341 -1.78 15.01 -25.72
CA GLU A 341 -2.45 16.13 -25.05
C GLU A 341 -3.58 15.63 -24.13
N VAL A 342 -4.39 14.67 -24.60
CA VAL A 342 -5.42 14.02 -23.77
C VAL A 342 -4.81 13.31 -22.56
N LEU A 343 -3.75 12.53 -22.74
CA LEU A 343 -3.06 11.86 -21.64
C LEU A 343 -2.53 12.87 -20.61
N ASN A 344 -1.86 13.94 -21.05
CA ASN A 344 -1.36 14.98 -20.15
C ASN A 344 -2.46 15.75 -19.42
N ARG A 345 -3.62 15.96 -20.06
CA ARG A 345 -4.79 16.54 -19.40
C ARG A 345 -5.34 15.59 -18.34
N ASP A 346 -5.49 14.31 -18.67
CA ASP A 346 -6.15 13.33 -17.83
C ASP A 346 -5.30 12.92 -16.62
N PHE A 347 -3.98 12.87 -16.76
CA PHE A 347 -3.03 12.63 -15.66
C PHE A 347 -2.67 13.91 -14.88
N GLY A 348 -2.94 15.09 -15.46
CA GLY A 348 -2.72 16.37 -14.79
C GLY A 348 -3.85 16.76 -13.85
N LYS A 349 -3.99 18.08 -13.61
CA LYS A 349 -5.04 18.63 -12.75
C LYS A 349 -6.45 18.16 -13.21
N PRO A 350 -7.26 17.57 -12.32
CA PRO A 350 -8.60 17.09 -12.67
C PRO A 350 -9.49 18.20 -13.22
N THR A 351 -10.12 17.93 -14.37
CA THR A 351 -11.06 18.84 -15.04
C THR A 351 -12.43 18.18 -15.14
N PRO A 352 -13.33 18.37 -14.15
CA PRO A 352 -14.67 17.81 -14.23
C PRO A 352 -15.42 18.37 -15.45
N PRO A 353 -16.24 17.57 -16.15
CA PRO A 353 -17.05 18.06 -17.26
C PRO A 353 -18.11 19.06 -16.76
N ASP A 354 -18.46 20.05 -17.58
CA ASP A 354 -19.44 21.12 -17.25
C ASP A 354 -20.85 20.60 -16.89
N SER A 355 -21.14 19.33 -17.15
CA SER A 355 -22.43 18.72 -16.81
C SER A 355 -22.53 18.37 -15.33
N THR A 356 -23.71 18.60 -14.73
CA THR A 356 -24.08 18.11 -13.38
C THR A 356 -24.00 16.57 -13.23
N LEU A 357 -23.80 15.86 -14.34
CA LEU A 357 -23.51 14.43 -14.43
C LEU A 357 -22.11 14.03 -13.95
N GLY A 358 -21.25 14.98 -13.55
CA GLY A 358 -19.88 14.71 -13.03
C GLY A 358 -19.60 15.26 -11.61
N ALA A 359 -20.52 16.05 -11.04
CA ALA A 359 -20.37 16.61 -9.69
C ALA A 359 -20.77 15.55 -8.64
N HIS A 360 -19.90 14.58 -8.44
CA HIS A 360 -20.14 13.43 -7.57
C HIS A 360 -19.55 13.61 -6.16
N HIS A 361 -20.08 12.84 -5.21
CA HIS A 361 -19.59 12.69 -3.84
C HIS A 361 -18.06 12.52 -3.74
N TYR A 362 -17.46 11.91 -4.76
CA TYR A 362 -16.03 11.56 -4.83
C TYR A 362 -15.14 12.65 -5.45
N ALA A 363 -15.69 13.78 -5.93
CA ALA A 363 -14.89 14.83 -6.59
C ALA A 363 -13.75 15.37 -5.70
N ARG A 364 -13.91 15.33 -4.37
CA ARG A 364 -12.88 15.72 -3.39
C ARG A 364 -11.64 14.82 -3.36
N LEU A 365 -11.76 13.62 -3.90
CA LEU A 365 -10.70 12.61 -3.96
C LEU A 365 -9.88 12.72 -5.25
N ALA A 366 -10.34 13.51 -6.23
CA ALA A 366 -9.63 13.69 -7.49
C ALA A 366 -8.24 14.30 -7.28
N ALA A 367 -7.22 13.75 -7.94
CA ALA A 367 -5.84 14.15 -7.75
C ALA A 367 -5.15 14.50 -9.08
N ASP A 368 -4.27 15.52 -9.04
CA ASP A 368 -3.22 15.68 -10.04
C ASP A 368 -2.17 14.59 -9.78
N THR A 369 -1.98 13.68 -10.73
CA THR A 369 -1.10 12.52 -10.55
C THR A 369 0.38 12.90 -10.49
N GLU A 370 0.73 14.10 -10.94
CA GLU A 370 2.12 14.55 -11.15
C GLU A 370 2.90 13.65 -12.12
N ILE A 371 2.20 12.93 -13.01
CA ILE A 371 2.78 12.17 -14.12
C ILE A 371 2.48 12.92 -15.41
N GLN A 372 3.52 13.09 -16.24
CA GLN A 372 3.45 13.78 -17.52
C GLN A 372 4.06 12.92 -18.62
N PHE A 373 3.56 13.08 -19.84
CA PHE A 373 4.05 12.40 -21.03
C PHE A 373 4.71 13.39 -21.96
N CYS A 374 5.97 13.12 -22.32
CA CYS A 374 6.77 14.06 -23.10
C CYS A 374 6.22 14.27 -24.52
N PRO A 375 6.28 15.50 -25.05
CA PRO A 375 5.95 15.78 -26.44
C PRO A 375 6.99 15.23 -27.42
N LYS A 376 8.15 14.78 -26.92
CA LYS A 376 9.17 14.05 -27.68
C LYS A 376 8.90 12.56 -27.54
N TYR A 377 8.45 11.95 -28.64
CA TYR A 377 8.09 10.53 -28.74
C TYR A 377 8.59 9.94 -30.06
N SER A 378 8.66 8.61 -30.14
CA SER A 378 8.97 7.90 -31.38
C SER A 378 7.71 7.30 -32.00
N ILE A 379 7.72 7.15 -33.33
CA ILE A 379 6.65 6.50 -34.09
C ILE A 379 7.28 5.50 -35.06
N ASN A 380 6.79 4.27 -35.04
CA ASN A 380 7.07 3.26 -36.03
C ASN A 380 5.77 2.92 -36.76
N TYR A 381 5.78 2.97 -38.09
CA TYR A 381 4.70 2.47 -38.93
C TYR A 381 5.11 1.09 -39.47
N ILE A 382 4.37 0.05 -39.07
CA ILE A 382 4.69 -1.34 -39.39
C ILE A 382 3.64 -1.91 -40.33
N GLU A 383 4.04 -2.17 -41.56
CA GLU A 383 3.24 -2.93 -42.51
C GLU A 383 3.25 -4.42 -42.12
N THR A 384 2.08 -5.05 -42.05
CA THR A 384 1.99 -6.45 -41.62
C THR A 384 1.03 -7.29 -42.47
N SER A 385 1.35 -8.59 -42.56
CA SER A 385 0.47 -9.61 -43.12
C SER A 385 -0.39 -10.30 -42.05
N LEU A 386 -0.23 -9.92 -40.77
CA LEU A 386 -1.04 -10.44 -39.68
C LEU A 386 -2.47 -9.93 -39.86
N SER A 387 -3.39 -10.81 -40.28
CA SER A 387 -4.76 -10.40 -40.63
C SER A 387 -5.70 -10.32 -39.44
N ASP A 388 -5.39 -10.99 -38.32
CA ASP A 388 -6.38 -11.21 -37.25
C ASP A 388 -5.91 -10.84 -35.83
N PHE A 389 -4.63 -10.48 -35.62
CA PHE A 389 -4.04 -10.08 -34.32
C PHE A 389 -4.57 -10.83 -33.08
N THR A 390 -4.92 -12.11 -33.23
CA THR A 390 -5.45 -12.96 -32.15
C THR A 390 -4.33 -13.40 -31.21
N ASP A 391 -3.12 -13.60 -31.74
CA ASP A 391 -1.90 -13.72 -30.93
C ASP A 391 -1.39 -12.31 -30.59
N LEU A 392 -1.91 -11.76 -29.50
CA LEU A 392 -1.55 -10.44 -28.97
C LEU A 392 -0.06 -10.33 -28.57
N GLN A 393 0.66 -11.45 -28.44
CA GLN A 393 2.09 -11.46 -28.18
C GLN A 393 2.91 -11.34 -29.47
N ALA A 394 2.36 -11.72 -30.62
CA ALA A 394 3.06 -11.65 -31.91
C ALA A 394 3.45 -10.23 -32.29
N ILE A 395 2.63 -9.23 -31.97
CA ILE A 395 2.92 -7.82 -32.29
C ILE A 395 4.14 -7.27 -31.54
N LYS A 396 4.51 -7.91 -30.43
CA LYS A 396 5.65 -7.53 -29.58
C LYS A 396 6.94 -8.27 -29.96
N GLN A 397 6.88 -9.20 -30.93
CA GLN A 397 7.94 -10.13 -31.28
C GLN A 397 8.38 -9.95 -32.74
N PRO A 398 9.58 -9.40 -33.01
CA PRO A 398 10.10 -9.25 -34.38
C PRO A 398 10.07 -10.54 -35.20
N GLU A 399 10.37 -11.68 -34.58
CA GLU A 399 10.37 -13.00 -35.19
C GLU A 399 8.99 -13.46 -35.68
N LYS A 400 7.90 -12.85 -35.19
CA LYS A 400 6.52 -13.10 -35.61
C LYS A 400 5.94 -11.98 -36.48
N GLY A 401 6.78 -11.07 -36.96
CA GLY A 401 6.33 -9.90 -37.75
C GLY A 401 5.84 -8.72 -36.90
N GLY A 402 6.13 -8.73 -35.60
CA GLY A 402 5.92 -7.61 -34.67
C GLY A 402 7.14 -6.69 -34.55
N ILE A 403 7.16 -5.90 -33.48
CA ILE A 403 8.30 -5.04 -33.12
C ILE A 403 8.53 -5.11 -31.61
N ALA A 404 9.81 -5.26 -31.21
CA ALA A 404 10.21 -5.32 -29.81
C ALA A 404 10.06 -3.95 -29.12
N PRO A 405 9.84 -3.92 -27.79
CA PRO A 405 9.77 -2.67 -27.04
C PRO A 405 11.06 -1.86 -27.15
N GLN A 406 10.91 -0.56 -27.38
CA GLN A 406 11.95 0.45 -27.24
C GLN A 406 12.25 0.68 -25.76
N LYS A 407 13.52 0.56 -25.37
CA LYS A 407 13.97 0.80 -23.99
C LYS A 407 13.80 2.27 -23.59
N GLY A 408 13.45 2.50 -22.33
CA GLY A 408 13.34 3.85 -21.75
C GLY A 408 12.12 4.64 -22.21
N ALA A 409 11.14 3.99 -22.85
CA ALA A 409 9.87 4.57 -23.26
C ALA A 409 8.72 3.59 -22.95
N ILE A 410 7.52 4.13 -22.73
CA ILE A 410 6.29 3.34 -22.67
C ILE A 410 5.91 2.97 -24.10
N ASN A 411 5.90 1.67 -24.38
CA ASN A 411 5.62 1.13 -25.70
C ASN A 411 4.11 0.95 -25.90
N ILE A 412 3.56 1.53 -26.97
CA ILE A 412 2.14 1.50 -27.31
C ILE A 412 2.00 0.90 -28.70
N TRP A 413 1.60 -0.37 -28.78
CA TRP A 413 1.27 -1.04 -30.03
C TRP A 413 -0.18 -0.76 -30.40
N VAL A 414 -0.43 -0.25 -31.60
CA VAL A 414 -1.77 0.05 -32.10
C VAL A 414 -2.05 -0.84 -33.31
N ALA A 415 -3.10 -1.65 -33.24
CA ALA A 415 -3.46 -2.63 -34.27
C ALA A 415 -4.98 -2.84 -34.37
N ASP A 416 -5.47 -3.51 -35.42
CA ASP A 416 -6.89 -3.87 -35.53
C ASP A 416 -7.19 -5.13 -34.70
N LEU A 417 -7.71 -4.95 -33.48
CA LEU A 417 -8.06 -6.07 -32.61
C LEU A 417 -9.53 -6.46 -32.86
N LYS A 418 -9.82 -7.72 -33.15
CA LYS A 418 -11.21 -8.14 -33.47
C LYS A 418 -12.21 -7.91 -32.34
N ASN A 419 -11.86 -8.32 -31.11
CA ASN A 419 -12.82 -8.42 -29.98
C ASN A 419 -12.30 -7.77 -28.69
N SER A 420 -11.38 -6.81 -28.76
CA SER A 420 -10.83 -6.16 -27.58
C SER A 420 -10.56 -4.68 -27.85
N ALA A 421 -10.75 -3.82 -26.85
CA ALA A 421 -10.32 -2.42 -26.90
C ALA A 421 -8.80 -2.29 -26.72
N GLY A 422 -8.17 -3.25 -26.03
CA GLY A 422 -6.76 -3.25 -25.72
C GLY A 422 -6.46 -3.91 -24.38
N TYR A 423 -5.19 -3.94 -24.00
CA TYR A 423 -4.72 -4.35 -22.68
C TYR A 423 -3.36 -3.71 -22.38
N ALA A 424 -3.02 -3.64 -21.10
CA ALA A 424 -1.70 -3.23 -20.65
C ALA A 424 -1.04 -4.36 -19.86
N GLN A 425 0.28 -4.43 -19.95
CA GLN A 425 1.04 -5.30 -19.05
C GLN A 425 1.23 -4.57 -17.71
N LEU A 426 0.77 -5.20 -16.62
CA LEU A 426 1.00 -4.72 -15.26
C LEU A 426 2.53 -4.69 -14.94
N PRO A 427 2.96 -3.92 -13.93
CA PRO A 427 4.32 -3.95 -13.43
C PRO A 427 4.77 -5.36 -12.96
N GLY A 428 6.08 -5.61 -12.94
CA GLY A 428 6.68 -6.86 -12.45
C GLY A 428 6.82 -8.00 -13.48
N TYR A 429 6.29 -7.84 -14.68
CA TYR A 429 6.41 -8.83 -15.76
C TYR A 429 7.61 -8.57 -16.70
N SER A 430 7.83 -9.47 -17.66
CA SER A 430 8.97 -9.44 -18.59
C SER A 430 9.07 -8.12 -19.37
N SER A 431 10.26 -7.50 -19.34
CA SER A 431 10.57 -6.30 -20.14
C SER A 431 10.54 -6.53 -21.65
N LYS A 432 10.57 -7.80 -22.11
CA LYS A 432 10.47 -8.15 -23.54
C LYS A 432 9.09 -7.90 -24.14
N THR A 433 8.06 -7.85 -23.30
CA THR A 433 6.65 -7.69 -23.71
C THR A 433 6.00 -6.48 -23.06
N ASP A 434 6.78 -5.65 -22.37
CA ASP A 434 6.28 -4.57 -21.54
C ASP A 434 5.70 -3.40 -22.35
N GLY A 435 4.51 -2.95 -21.96
CA GLY A 435 3.78 -1.88 -22.62
C GLY A 435 2.31 -2.21 -22.89
N ILE A 436 1.69 -1.38 -23.73
CA ILE A 436 0.25 -1.29 -23.95
C ILE A 436 -0.08 -1.71 -25.38
N VAL A 437 -1.13 -2.49 -25.53
CA VAL A 437 -1.72 -2.82 -26.84
C VAL A 437 -3.09 -2.16 -26.91
N LEU A 438 -3.31 -1.34 -27.93
CA LEU A 438 -4.54 -0.59 -28.13
C LEU A 438 -5.16 -0.95 -29.48
N ASN A 439 -6.46 -1.18 -29.49
CA ASN A 439 -7.19 -1.33 -30.74
C ASN A 439 -7.29 0.02 -31.45
N GLN A 440 -6.88 0.07 -32.71
CA GLN A 440 -6.92 1.28 -33.52
C GLN A 440 -8.30 1.93 -33.56
N SER A 441 -9.39 1.16 -33.44
CA SER A 441 -10.74 1.73 -33.44
C SER A 441 -11.01 2.60 -32.21
N TYR A 442 -10.32 2.39 -31.09
CA TYR A 442 -10.47 3.19 -29.86
C TYR A 442 -9.44 4.32 -29.76
N PHE A 443 -8.62 4.52 -30.80
CA PHE A 443 -7.66 5.61 -30.84
C PHE A 443 -8.36 6.95 -31.13
N LEU A 444 -7.90 8.02 -30.49
CA LEU A 444 -8.48 9.36 -30.65
C LEU A 444 -8.56 9.79 -32.12
N GLY A 445 -9.77 10.20 -32.53
CA GLY A 445 -10.02 10.73 -33.88
C GLY A 445 -10.17 9.67 -34.97
N VAL A 446 -10.21 8.38 -34.63
CA VAL A 446 -10.59 7.33 -35.59
C VAL A 446 -12.11 7.24 -35.68
N PRO A 447 -12.69 7.18 -36.91
CA PRO A 447 -14.13 7.00 -37.08
C PRO A 447 -14.62 5.72 -36.39
N GLN A 448 -15.58 5.88 -35.49
CA GLN A 448 -16.10 4.80 -34.66
C GLN A 448 -17.16 3.97 -35.39
N LYS A 449 -17.18 2.66 -35.14
CA LYS A 449 -18.31 1.80 -35.52
C LYS A 449 -19.47 1.97 -34.52
N GLU A 450 -20.66 1.53 -34.92
CA GLU A 450 -21.83 1.54 -34.03
C GLU A 450 -21.53 0.74 -32.74
N GLY A 451 -21.82 1.34 -31.58
CA GLY A 451 -21.44 0.80 -30.26
C GLY A 451 -20.11 1.34 -29.69
N GLN A 452 -19.20 1.87 -30.51
CA GLN A 452 -17.90 2.40 -30.05
C GLN A 452 -17.88 3.93 -29.91
N ARG A 453 -18.92 4.61 -30.39
CA ARG A 453 -19.04 6.10 -30.37
C ARG A 453 -18.82 6.73 -29.00
N PHE A 454 -19.08 5.98 -27.92
CA PHE A 454 -18.93 6.41 -26.54
C PHE A 454 -17.49 6.39 -26.02
N TYR A 455 -16.54 5.84 -26.79
CA TYR A 455 -15.14 5.65 -26.41
C TYR A 455 -14.18 6.34 -27.39
N SER A 456 -14.49 7.56 -27.78
CA SER A 456 -13.84 8.28 -28.89
C SER A 456 -13.02 9.51 -28.48
N LEU A 457 -12.93 9.79 -27.18
CA LEU A 457 -12.20 10.95 -26.64
C LEU A 457 -10.81 10.60 -26.12
N GLY A 458 -10.34 9.38 -26.43
CA GLY A 458 -9.00 8.91 -26.12
C GLY A 458 -8.83 8.37 -24.70
N LYS A 459 -9.92 8.17 -23.94
CA LYS A 459 -9.85 7.72 -22.54
C LYS A 459 -9.50 6.25 -22.40
N THR A 460 -9.73 5.43 -23.43
CA THR A 460 -9.26 4.05 -23.47
C THR A 460 -7.74 3.97 -23.26
N LEU A 461 -6.96 4.85 -23.89
CA LEU A 461 -5.52 4.87 -23.65
C LEU A 461 -5.16 5.42 -22.27
N THR A 462 -5.92 6.38 -21.75
CA THR A 462 -5.77 6.86 -20.36
C THR A 462 -5.95 5.71 -19.35
N HIS A 463 -7.03 4.92 -19.50
CA HIS A 463 -7.31 3.74 -18.69
C HIS A 463 -6.19 2.70 -18.78
N LEU A 464 -5.77 2.34 -20.00
CA LEU A 464 -4.67 1.38 -20.20
C LEU A 464 -3.33 1.89 -19.66
N MET A 465 -3.11 3.20 -19.66
CA MET A 465 -1.94 3.81 -19.04
C MET A 465 -1.99 3.69 -17.51
N GLY A 466 -3.16 3.84 -16.89
CA GLY A 466 -3.37 3.52 -15.48
C GLY A 466 -3.03 2.07 -15.16
N ASN A 467 -3.53 1.12 -15.96
CA ASN A 467 -3.17 -0.30 -15.85
C ASN A 467 -1.66 -0.54 -16.02
N PHE A 468 -1.01 0.09 -17.00
CA PHE A 468 0.44 -0.01 -17.19
C PHE A 468 1.21 0.46 -15.94
N LEU A 469 0.71 1.50 -15.26
CA LEU A 469 1.26 2.08 -14.04
C LEU A 469 0.78 1.37 -12.75
N GLY A 470 0.13 0.20 -12.88
CA GLY A 470 -0.19 -0.70 -11.76
C GLY A 470 -1.53 -0.46 -11.07
N LEU A 471 -2.40 0.36 -11.65
CA LEU A 471 -3.82 0.33 -11.29
C LEU A 471 -4.48 -0.92 -11.88
N ILE A 472 -5.62 -1.30 -11.35
CA ILE A 472 -6.51 -2.29 -11.95
C ILE A 472 -7.92 -1.70 -12.02
N ASP A 473 -8.84 -2.41 -12.68
CA ASP A 473 -10.23 -2.00 -12.80
C ASP A 473 -10.90 -1.86 -11.42
N LEU A 474 -11.87 -0.95 -11.28
CA LEU A 474 -12.50 -0.60 -9.98
C LEU A 474 -13.31 -1.73 -9.32
N TRP A 475 -13.60 -2.79 -10.08
CA TRP A 475 -14.21 -4.01 -9.57
C TRP A 475 -13.17 -5.10 -9.33
N GLY A 476 -11.87 -4.82 -9.46
CA GLY A 476 -10.80 -5.81 -9.32
C GLY A 476 -10.81 -6.86 -10.45
N LEU A 477 -10.49 -8.10 -10.10
CA LEU A 477 -10.41 -9.22 -11.07
C LEU A 477 -11.77 -9.86 -11.40
N ASP A 478 -12.80 -9.59 -10.61
CA ASP A 478 -14.17 -10.10 -10.78
C ASP A 478 -15.13 -9.17 -10.04
N ASP A 479 -16.41 -9.12 -10.43
CA ASP A 479 -17.38 -8.20 -9.84
C ASP A 479 -17.34 -8.19 -8.30
N CYS A 480 -17.40 -7.00 -7.70
CA CYS A 480 -17.31 -6.80 -6.26
C CYS A 480 -15.97 -7.17 -5.60
N GLN A 481 -14.86 -7.14 -6.32
CA GLN A 481 -13.52 -7.16 -5.73
C GLN A 481 -12.92 -5.74 -5.60
N ASP A 482 -11.89 -5.63 -4.77
CA ASP A 482 -11.12 -4.41 -4.54
C ASP A 482 -10.14 -4.15 -5.71
N ASP A 483 -9.93 -2.89 -6.05
CA ASP A 483 -8.85 -2.48 -6.95
C ASP A 483 -7.51 -2.27 -6.22
N GLY A 484 -7.49 -2.51 -4.91
CA GLY A 484 -6.32 -2.35 -4.06
C GLY A 484 -5.95 -0.89 -3.87
N VAL A 485 -6.96 -0.01 -3.86
CA VAL A 485 -6.86 1.42 -3.59
C VAL A 485 -8.00 1.82 -2.63
N LEU A 486 -7.68 2.46 -1.51
CA LEU A 486 -8.68 2.71 -0.44
C LEU A 486 -9.78 3.70 -0.82
N ASP A 487 -9.41 4.74 -1.56
CA ASP A 487 -10.29 5.87 -1.84
C ASP A 487 -11.17 5.64 -3.09
N THR A 488 -11.17 4.42 -3.61
CA THR A 488 -12.07 3.90 -4.64
C THR A 488 -13.12 2.98 -4.00
N PRO A 489 -14.43 3.29 -4.11
CA PRO A 489 -15.46 2.40 -3.61
C PRO A 489 -15.53 1.13 -4.48
N LEU A 490 -16.04 0.01 -3.97
CA LEU A 490 -16.15 -1.23 -4.78
C LEU A 490 -17.22 -1.11 -5.86
N HIS A 491 -16.88 -1.55 -7.05
CA HIS A 491 -17.83 -1.62 -8.16
C HIS A 491 -18.42 -3.02 -8.26
N SER A 492 -19.73 -3.10 -8.54
CA SER A 492 -20.41 -4.38 -8.80
C SER A 492 -20.21 -4.88 -10.23
N GLY A 493 -19.14 -4.41 -10.88
CA GLY A 493 -18.84 -4.60 -12.29
C GLY A 493 -18.76 -3.28 -13.06
N PRO A 494 -18.38 -3.35 -14.35
CA PRO A 494 -18.18 -2.17 -15.19
C PRO A 494 -19.45 -1.37 -15.44
N THR A 495 -19.34 -0.04 -15.41
CA THR A 495 -20.43 0.83 -15.87
C THR A 495 -20.31 1.08 -17.37
N LEU A 496 -21.33 0.77 -18.17
CA LEU A 496 -21.29 0.89 -19.64
C LEU A 496 -22.24 1.96 -20.20
N PHE A 497 -22.74 2.85 -19.34
CA PHE A 497 -23.72 3.87 -19.68
C PHE A 497 -23.41 5.20 -19.02
N LYS A 498 -23.97 6.29 -19.56
CA LYS A 498 -23.83 7.62 -18.96
C LYS A 498 -24.84 7.79 -17.83
N GLY A 499 -24.35 8.10 -16.64
CA GLY A 499 -25.21 8.34 -15.49
C GLY A 499 -24.62 7.79 -14.21
N LYS A 500 -25.36 7.96 -13.12
CA LYS A 500 -25.00 7.37 -11.83
C LYS A 500 -25.21 5.86 -11.89
N ALA A 501 -24.24 5.11 -11.38
CA ALA A 501 -24.39 3.70 -11.07
C ALA A 501 -24.34 3.51 -9.54
N ILE A 502 -24.99 2.46 -9.07
CA ILE A 502 -25.02 2.07 -7.67
C ILE A 502 -24.35 0.71 -7.57
N SER A 503 -23.49 0.53 -6.58
CA SER A 503 -22.92 -0.76 -6.25
C SER A 503 -23.92 -1.50 -5.37
N LEU A 504 -24.19 -2.76 -5.71
CA LEU A 504 -24.99 -3.68 -4.89
C LEU A 504 -24.10 -4.74 -4.20
N CYS A 505 -22.79 -4.50 -4.17
CA CYS A 505 -21.84 -5.42 -3.59
C CYS A 505 -22.19 -5.70 -2.13
N TYR A 506 -22.35 -6.99 -1.83
CA TYR A 506 -22.61 -7.50 -0.49
C TYR A 506 -23.83 -6.88 0.21
N SER A 507 -24.87 -6.51 -0.56
CA SER A 507 -26.12 -5.89 -0.05
C SER A 507 -25.95 -4.49 0.55
N TYR A 508 -24.81 -3.84 0.35
CA TYR A 508 -24.63 -2.42 0.59
C TYR A 508 -25.03 -1.62 -0.64
N ILE A 509 -25.55 -0.41 -0.43
CA ILE A 509 -25.98 0.50 -1.50
C ILE A 509 -25.16 1.77 -1.37
N TYR A 510 -24.23 1.98 -2.30
CA TYR A 510 -23.48 3.22 -2.43
C TYR A 510 -23.24 3.55 -3.91
N GLU A 511 -22.97 4.82 -4.20
CA GLU A 511 -22.73 5.29 -5.56
C GLU A 511 -21.38 4.75 -6.06
N GLN A 512 -21.35 4.20 -7.28
CA GLN A 512 -20.09 3.81 -7.92
C GLN A 512 -19.34 5.06 -8.39
N MET A 513 -18.01 4.99 -8.39
CA MET A 513 -17.16 6.07 -8.90
C MET A 513 -17.07 6.05 -10.43
N VAL A 514 -18.21 6.24 -11.11
CA VAL A 514 -18.35 6.16 -12.58
C VAL A 514 -17.54 7.20 -13.36
N SER A 515 -17.01 8.22 -12.67
CA SER A 515 -16.15 9.24 -13.26
C SER A 515 -14.66 8.88 -13.27
N ASN A 516 -14.28 7.77 -12.66
CA ASN A 516 -12.89 7.36 -12.53
C ASN A 516 -12.39 6.67 -13.80
N PHE A 517 -11.19 7.03 -14.26
CA PHE A 517 -10.60 6.47 -15.48
C PHE A 517 -10.42 4.95 -15.48
N MET A 518 -10.44 4.31 -14.30
CA MET A 518 -10.38 2.85 -14.14
C MET A 518 -11.76 2.15 -14.20
N ASP A 519 -12.83 2.88 -14.53
CA ASP A 519 -14.12 2.30 -14.94
C ASP A 519 -14.21 2.15 -16.46
N ASN A 520 -15.16 1.35 -16.95
CA ASN A 520 -15.52 1.24 -18.37
C ASN A 520 -16.61 2.23 -18.80
N SER A 521 -16.84 3.27 -17.98
CA SER A 521 -17.81 4.31 -18.26
C SER A 521 -17.52 5.03 -19.59
N PRO A 522 -18.54 5.54 -20.31
CA PRO A 522 -18.32 6.33 -21.52
C PRO A 522 -17.33 7.48 -21.31
N ASP A 523 -16.46 7.71 -22.30
CA ASP A 523 -15.36 8.69 -22.24
C ASP A 523 -15.79 10.08 -21.77
N GLU A 524 -17.03 10.48 -22.12
CA GLU A 524 -17.59 11.79 -21.78
C GLU A 524 -17.78 12.04 -20.27
N ILE A 525 -17.88 10.97 -19.46
CA ILE A 525 -18.05 11.09 -18.00
C ILE A 525 -16.79 10.75 -17.22
N LEU A 526 -15.73 10.30 -17.89
CA LEU A 526 -14.43 9.97 -17.29
C LEU A 526 -13.53 11.20 -17.15
N TRP A 527 -13.14 11.55 -15.92
CA TRP A 527 -12.35 12.76 -15.67
C TRP A 527 -11.37 12.73 -14.49
N MET A 528 -11.30 11.66 -13.70
CA MET A 528 -10.45 11.63 -12.51
C MET A 528 -9.69 10.32 -12.28
N PHE A 529 -8.48 10.45 -11.74
CA PHE A 529 -7.87 9.48 -10.83
C PHE A 529 -8.01 9.98 -9.39
N THR A 530 -7.92 9.08 -8.42
CA THR A 530 -7.96 9.43 -7.00
C THR A 530 -6.56 9.71 -6.42
N LYS A 531 -6.49 10.18 -5.16
CA LYS A 531 -5.22 10.39 -4.43
C LYS A 531 -4.52 9.06 -4.19
N GLY A 532 -5.25 8.02 -3.79
CA GLY A 532 -4.70 6.68 -3.60
C GLY A 532 -4.16 6.09 -4.91
N GLN A 533 -4.88 6.26 -6.02
CA GLN A 533 -4.43 5.82 -7.34
C GLN A 533 -3.14 6.53 -7.76
N LYS A 534 -3.01 7.84 -7.50
CA LYS A 534 -1.75 8.57 -7.72
C LYS A 534 -0.59 7.95 -6.96
N GLU A 535 -0.75 7.71 -5.66
CA GLU A 535 0.31 7.17 -4.81
C GLU A 535 0.77 5.80 -5.29
N LYS A 536 -0.18 4.92 -5.66
CA LYS A 536 0.11 3.62 -6.24
C LYS A 536 0.94 3.74 -7.52
N MET A 537 0.52 4.58 -8.47
CA MET A 537 1.27 4.78 -9.73
C MET A 537 2.68 5.33 -9.51
N LEU A 538 2.85 6.31 -8.61
CA LEU A 538 4.17 6.87 -8.30
C LEU A 538 5.09 5.83 -7.61
N ASN A 539 4.53 4.93 -6.79
CA ASN A 539 5.28 3.84 -6.20
C ASN A 539 5.79 2.87 -7.28
N GLU A 540 4.92 2.44 -8.19
CA GLU A 540 5.27 1.54 -9.29
C GLU A 540 6.35 2.12 -10.21
N LEU A 541 6.34 3.44 -10.42
CA LEU A 541 7.41 4.13 -11.13
C LEU A 541 8.76 4.02 -10.39
N ARG A 542 8.77 4.20 -9.06
CA ARG A 542 10.01 4.17 -8.26
C ARG A 542 10.60 2.77 -8.08
N THR A 543 9.76 1.75 -8.11
CA THR A 543 10.13 0.36 -7.83
C THR A 543 10.32 -0.43 -9.12
N HIS A 544 9.26 -0.67 -9.87
CA HIS A 544 9.25 -1.60 -11.00
C HIS A 544 9.56 -0.93 -12.35
N ARG A 545 9.34 0.38 -12.47
CA ARG A 545 9.49 1.12 -13.75
C ARG A 545 10.48 2.29 -13.70
N TYR A 546 11.54 2.16 -12.88
CA TYR A 546 12.52 3.22 -12.67
C TYR A 546 13.35 3.56 -13.94
N ASP A 547 13.42 2.63 -14.89
CA ASP A 547 14.10 2.80 -16.16
C ASP A 547 13.42 3.88 -17.03
N LEU A 548 12.11 4.05 -16.89
CA LEU A 548 11.35 5.12 -17.56
C LEU A 548 11.72 6.50 -17.03
N ILE A 549 11.94 6.64 -15.72
CA ILE A 549 12.30 7.92 -15.06
C ILE A 549 13.74 8.32 -15.40
N THR A 550 14.64 7.35 -15.45
CA THR A 550 16.07 7.61 -15.71
C THR A 550 16.39 7.85 -17.19
N SER A 551 15.41 7.65 -18.08
CA SER A 551 15.53 7.86 -19.51
C SER A 551 15.86 9.31 -19.87
N SER A 552 16.81 9.49 -20.78
CA SER A 552 17.14 10.79 -21.36
C SER A 552 16.28 11.15 -22.57
N LEU A 553 15.34 10.28 -22.98
CA LEU A 553 14.52 10.50 -24.17
C LEU A 553 13.63 11.73 -24.06
N CYS A 554 13.22 12.07 -22.84
CA CYS A 554 12.48 13.29 -22.49
C CYS A 554 13.35 14.55 -22.32
N ARG A 555 14.68 14.40 -22.22
CA ARG A 555 15.62 15.51 -21.98
C ARG A 555 16.16 16.08 -23.29
#